data_AF-A0A7E5VZ46-F1
#
_entry.id   AF-A0A7E5VZ46-F1
#
_cell.length_a   1.000
_cell.length_b   1.000
_cell.length_c   1.000
_cell.angle_alpha   90.00
_cell.angle_beta   90.00
_cell.angle_gamma   90.00
#
_symmetry.space_group_name_H-M   'P 1'
#
loop_
_entity.id
_entity.type
_entity.pdbx_description
1 polymer ?
#
loop_
_entity_poly.entity_id
_entity_poly.type
_entity_poly.pdbx_seq_one_letter_code
_entity_poly.pdbx_strand_id
1 'polypeptide(L)'
;MGRNNNGSKPRPILLKLRDAEVRDRIWFEKTKLKGSGITLSEFLTKTRHDAFMMAREKFGISNCWTQRGEVFVLGADGTKRRVLSTRDVIAIADSPEGPVKHVATSPASVSPAIVAAAVPRKKRAVAVRK
;
A
#
# COMPACT_ATOMS: atom_id res chain seq x y z
N MET A 1 30.35 -4.93 21.17
CA MET A 1 28.95 -5.00 20.68
C MET A 1 28.08 -4.05 21.49
N GLY A 2 27.21 -3.27 20.82
CA GLY A 2 26.04 -2.51 21.33
C GLY A 2 26.16 -1.68 22.62
N ARG A 3 26.20 -0.33 22.52
CA ARG A 3 26.12 0.60 23.67
C ARG A 3 24.78 0.47 24.41
N ASN A 4 24.84 0.20 25.71
CA ASN A 4 23.72 0.20 26.65
C ASN A 4 23.22 1.65 26.79
N ASN A 5 22.03 1.95 26.29
CA ASN A 5 21.48 3.29 26.39
C ASN A 5 20.18 3.21 27.20
N ASN A 6 20.31 3.44 28.51
CA ASN A 6 19.28 3.31 29.55
C ASN A 6 18.21 4.42 29.44
N GLY A 7 17.66 4.63 28.24
CA GLY A 7 16.69 5.68 27.93
C GLY A 7 16.42 5.92 26.45
N SER A 8 17.14 5.27 25.52
CA SER A 8 16.86 5.45 24.08
C SER A 8 15.92 4.41 23.51
N LYS A 9 15.07 4.84 22.58
CA LYS A 9 14.22 3.98 21.73
C LYS A 9 15.02 2.76 21.23
N PRO A 10 14.42 1.55 21.28
CA PRO A 10 15.08 0.33 20.83
C PRO A 10 15.51 0.45 19.36
N ARG A 11 16.65 -0.15 19.01
CA ARG A 11 17.13 -0.15 17.62
C ARG A 11 16.17 -0.98 16.74
N PRO A 12 15.76 -0.47 15.57
CA PRO A 12 14.97 -1.25 14.62
C PRO A 12 15.75 -2.48 14.15
N ILE A 13 15.03 -3.59 13.93
CA ILE A 13 15.58 -4.83 13.39
C ILE A 13 15.13 -4.95 11.93
N LEU A 14 16.08 -5.21 11.02
CA LEU A 14 15.77 -5.51 9.62
C LEU A 14 15.52 -7.01 9.47
N LEU A 15 14.30 -7.38 9.08
CA LEU A 15 13.90 -8.76 8.83
C LEU A 15 13.84 -9.03 7.32
N LYS A 16 14.75 -9.88 6.82
CA LYS A 16 14.70 -10.39 5.45
C LYS A 16 14.11 -11.80 5.45
N LEU A 17 12.98 -11.96 4.78
CA LEU A 17 12.30 -13.25 4.65
C LEU A 17 12.71 -13.93 3.34
N ARG A 18 12.78 -15.26 3.35
CA ARG A 18 13.08 -16.07 2.16
C ARG A 18 11.97 -15.96 1.12
N ASP A 19 10.73 -16.19 1.56
CA ASP A 19 9.57 -16.27 0.66
C ASP A 19 8.75 -14.99 0.72
N ALA A 20 8.45 -14.41 -0.44
CA ALA A 20 7.64 -13.20 -0.56
C ALA A 20 6.23 -13.40 -0.02
N GLU A 21 5.66 -14.60 -0.16
CA GLU A 21 4.33 -14.92 0.36
C GLU A 21 4.26 -14.90 1.88
N VAL A 22 5.30 -15.40 2.56
CA VAL A 22 5.40 -15.35 4.03
C VAL A 22 5.46 -13.91 4.50
N ARG A 23 6.27 -13.07 3.82
CA ARG A 23 6.32 -11.62 4.09
C ARG A 23 4.95 -10.98 3.92
N ASP A 24 4.28 -11.26 2.81
CA ASP A 24 2.97 -10.68 2.51
C ASP A 24 1.94 -11.10 3.58
N ARG A 25 1.92 -12.38 4.01
CA ARG A 25 1.08 -12.84 5.13
C ARG A 25 1.36 -12.09 6.43
N ILE A 26 2.64 -11.94 6.82
CA ILE A 26 3.03 -11.19 8.03
C ILE A 26 2.58 -9.73 7.93
N TRP A 27 2.74 -9.11 6.75
CA TRP A 27 2.35 -7.73 6.51
C TRP A 27 0.85 -7.50 6.66
N PHE A 28 0.01 -8.39 6.13
CA PHE A 28 -1.44 -8.29 6.26
C PHE A 28 -1.93 -8.52 7.70
N GLU A 29 -1.24 -9.38 8.46
CA GLU A 29 -1.55 -9.69 9.85
C GLU A 29 -0.95 -8.68 10.86
N LYS A 30 -0.23 -7.65 10.39
CA LYS A 30 0.47 -6.67 11.26
C LYS A 30 -0.44 -5.94 12.24
N THR A 31 -1.74 -5.86 11.96
CA THR A 31 -2.72 -5.24 12.86
C THR A 31 -2.85 -5.97 14.19
N LYS A 32 -2.50 -7.27 14.24
CA LYS A 32 -2.41 -8.05 15.48
C LYS A 32 -1.31 -7.56 16.43
N LEU A 33 -0.36 -6.75 15.95
CA LEU A 33 0.68 -6.13 16.77
C LEU A 33 0.21 -4.84 17.45
N LYS A 34 -0.99 -4.33 17.16
CA LYS A 34 -1.53 -3.14 17.83
C LYS A 34 -1.62 -3.40 19.34
N GLY A 35 -1.14 -2.46 20.14
CA GLY A 35 -1.08 -2.58 21.61
C GLY A 35 0.16 -3.30 22.15
N SER A 36 0.97 -3.95 21.30
CA SER A 36 2.20 -4.64 21.74
C SER A 36 3.41 -3.71 21.95
N GLY A 37 3.33 -2.45 21.52
CA GLY A 37 4.48 -1.54 21.43
C GLY A 37 5.43 -1.82 20.25
N ILE A 38 5.15 -2.87 19.45
CA ILE A 38 5.91 -3.22 18.25
C ILE A 38 5.24 -2.61 17.01
N THR A 39 6.05 -2.05 16.12
CA THR A 39 5.60 -1.57 14.81
C THR A 39 6.29 -2.33 13.68
N LEU A 40 5.52 -2.68 12.66
CA LEU A 40 6.04 -3.27 11.43
C LEU A 40 5.97 -2.22 10.32
N SER A 41 7.11 -1.90 9.75
CA SER A 41 7.26 -0.98 8.62
C SER A 41 8.00 -1.66 7.48
N GLU A 42 7.70 -1.27 6.24
CA GLU A 42 8.37 -1.80 5.07
C GLU A 42 9.68 -1.05 4.85
N PHE A 43 10.74 -1.79 4.51
CA PHE A 43 12.02 -1.17 4.22
C PHE A 43 11.99 -0.57 2.80
N LEU A 44 11.92 0.76 2.73
CA LEU A 44 11.93 1.52 1.49
C LEU A 44 13.31 2.15 1.26
N THR A 45 13.69 2.31 0.00
CA THR A 45 14.82 3.18 -0.35
C THR A 45 14.51 4.63 0.05
N LYS A 46 15.54 5.45 0.23
CA LYS A 46 15.37 6.87 0.60
C LYS A 46 14.35 7.58 -0.30
N THR A 47 14.50 7.46 -1.63
CA THR A 47 13.61 8.10 -2.60
C THR A 47 12.16 7.66 -2.45
N ARG A 48 11.91 6.36 -2.23
CA ARG A 48 10.55 5.84 -2.04
C ARG A 48 9.98 6.24 -0.68
N HIS A 49 10.81 6.31 0.36
CA HIS A 49 10.40 6.80 1.66
C HIS A 49 9.99 8.28 1.58
N ASP A 50 10.80 9.13 0.95
CA ASP A 50 10.49 10.55 0.75
C ASP A 50 9.20 10.73 -0.04
N ALA A 51 9.02 9.95 -1.12
CA ALA A 51 7.79 9.95 -1.90
C ALA A 51 6.57 9.48 -1.08
N PHE A 52 6.73 8.46 -0.24
CA PHE A 52 5.65 7.96 0.61
C PHE A 52 5.24 8.97 1.68
N MET A 53 6.21 9.68 2.28
CA MET A 53 5.93 10.71 3.28
C MET A 53 5.21 11.90 2.64
N MET A 54 5.67 12.37 1.48
CA MET A 54 5.00 13.44 0.73
C MET A 54 3.61 13.03 0.24
N ALA A 55 3.44 11.79 -0.21
CA ALA A 55 2.14 11.27 -0.62
C ALA A 55 1.13 11.28 0.53
N ARG A 56 1.54 10.91 1.74
CA ARG A 56 0.67 10.94 2.93
C ARG A 56 0.27 12.36 3.31
N GLU A 57 1.13 13.34 3.08
CA GLU A 57 0.82 14.76 3.26
C GLU A 57 -0.20 15.26 2.23
N LYS A 58 -0.05 14.88 0.96
CA LYS A 58 -0.89 15.34 -0.15
C LYS A 58 -2.24 14.64 -0.25
N PHE A 59 -2.28 13.32 -0.13
CA PHE A 59 -3.47 12.49 -0.36
C PHE A 59 -4.10 11.98 0.94
N GLY A 60 -3.43 12.14 2.09
CA GLY A 60 -3.84 11.58 3.37
C GLY A 60 -3.37 10.14 3.59
N ILE A 61 -3.30 9.75 4.87
CA ILE A 61 -2.72 8.46 5.29
C ILE A 61 -3.50 7.27 4.75
N SER A 62 -4.83 7.35 4.70
CA SER A 62 -5.70 6.24 4.24
C SER A 62 -5.58 5.94 2.75
N ASN A 63 -5.14 6.92 1.97
CA ASN A 63 -5.05 6.83 0.51
C ASN A 63 -3.64 6.44 0.04
N CYS A 64 -2.72 6.17 0.97
CA CYS A 64 -1.34 5.81 0.65
C CYS A 64 -0.97 4.49 1.32
N TRP A 65 -0.39 3.56 0.58
CA TRP A 65 0.14 2.32 1.16
C TRP A 65 1.41 1.88 0.44
N THR A 66 2.11 0.96 1.08
CA THR A 66 3.27 0.29 0.50
C THR A 66 2.96 -1.18 0.30
N GLN A 67 3.52 -1.74 -0.76
CA GLN A 67 3.43 -3.16 -1.06
C GLN A 67 4.67 -3.57 -1.85
N ARG A 68 5.38 -4.60 -1.37
CA ARG A 68 6.55 -5.19 -2.05
C ARG A 68 7.67 -4.18 -2.31
N GLY A 69 7.86 -3.25 -1.40
CA GLY A 69 8.83 -2.16 -1.47
C GLY A 69 8.42 -1.04 -2.42
N GLU A 70 7.21 -1.07 -2.98
CA GLU A 70 6.66 -0.02 -3.85
C GLU A 70 5.67 0.84 -3.09
N VAL A 71 5.45 2.06 -3.58
CA VAL A 71 4.53 3.04 -3.01
C VAL A 71 3.34 3.19 -3.94
N PHE A 72 2.14 3.18 -3.38
CA PHE A 72 0.90 3.37 -4.09
C PHE A 72 0.08 4.48 -3.45
N VAL A 73 -0.61 5.23 -4.31
CA VAL A 73 -1.53 6.30 -3.91
C VAL A 73 -2.88 6.11 -4.59
N LEU A 74 -3.94 6.49 -3.90
CA LEU A 74 -5.27 6.66 -4.46
C LEU A 74 -5.45 8.16 -4.76
N GLY A 75 -5.52 8.52 -6.05
CA GLY A 75 -5.77 9.89 -6.45
C GLY A 75 -7.20 10.33 -6.13
N ALA A 76 -7.46 11.64 -6.23
CA ALA A 76 -8.80 12.21 -6.04
C ALA A 76 -9.84 11.64 -7.02
N ASP A 77 -9.38 11.18 -8.18
CA ASP A 77 -10.18 10.50 -9.20
C ASP A 77 -10.52 9.03 -8.86
N GLY A 78 -10.08 8.53 -7.70
CA GLY A 78 -10.29 7.15 -7.29
C GLY A 78 -9.38 6.14 -8.00
N THR A 79 -8.43 6.59 -8.82
CA THR A 79 -7.49 5.70 -9.51
C THR A 79 -6.28 5.40 -8.63
N LYS A 80 -5.95 4.11 -8.54
CA LYS A 80 -4.73 3.64 -7.87
C LYS A 80 -3.54 3.81 -8.80
N ARG A 81 -2.50 4.50 -8.34
CA ARG A 81 -1.27 4.73 -9.11
C ARG A 81 -0.05 4.33 -8.29
N ARG A 82 0.95 3.75 -8.96
CA ARG A 82 2.27 3.52 -8.37
C ARG A 82 3.09 4.80 -8.45
N VAL A 83 3.82 5.11 -7.38
CA VAL A 83 4.72 6.27 -7.26
C VAL A 83 6.15 5.76 -7.09
N LEU A 84 7.07 6.32 -7.86
CA LEU A 84 8.50 6.00 -7.81
C LEU A 84 9.31 7.11 -7.14
N SER A 85 8.84 8.36 -7.27
CA SER A 85 9.52 9.56 -6.77
C SER A 85 8.55 10.63 -6.29
N THR A 86 9.08 11.65 -5.60
CA THR A 86 8.31 12.83 -5.21
C THR A 86 7.74 13.61 -6.41
N ARG A 87 8.39 13.56 -7.59
CA ARG A 87 7.86 14.18 -8.81
C ARG A 87 6.56 13.54 -9.26
N ASP A 88 6.45 12.22 -9.13
CA ASP A 88 5.22 11.51 -9.50
C ASP A 88 4.08 11.87 -8.54
N VAL A 89 4.39 12.06 -7.24
CA VAL A 89 3.41 12.53 -6.24
C VAL A 89 2.84 13.89 -6.64
N ILE A 90 3.71 14.83 -7.02
CA ILE A 90 3.31 16.18 -7.43
C ILE A 90 2.47 16.12 -8.71
N ALA A 91 2.93 15.39 -9.74
CA ALA A 91 2.19 15.25 -11.00
C ALA A 91 0.78 14.66 -10.81
N ILE A 92 0.61 13.72 -9.86
CA ILE A 92 -0.70 13.14 -9.55
C ILE A 92 -1.56 14.12 -8.74
N ALA A 93 -0.96 14.92 -7.86
CA ALA A 93 -1.68 15.90 -7.03
C ALA A 93 -2.16 17.12 -7.84
N ASP A 94 -1.36 17.56 -8.81
CA ASP A 94 -1.64 18.75 -9.62
C ASP A 94 -2.50 18.45 -10.85
N SER A 95 -2.85 17.18 -11.09
CA SER A 95 -3.76 16.82 -12.19
C SER A 95 -5.20 17.20 -11.81
N PRO A 96 -5.83 18.18 -12.47
CA PRO A 96 -7.25 18.46 -12.29
C PRO A 96 -8.09 17.27 -12.78
N GLU A 97 -9.26 17.13 -12.17
CA GLU A 97 -10.14 15.95 -12.11
C GLU A 97 -10.52 15.26 -13.44
N GLY A 98 -10.72 13.94 -13.37
CA GLY A 98 -11.61 13.18 -14.27
C GLY A 98 -10.99 11.93 -14.90
N PRO A 99 -11.72 10.79 -14.99
CA PRO A 99 -11.17 9.54 -15.47
C PRO A 99 -10.93 9.60 -16.98
N VAL A 100 -9.71 9.88 -17.38
CA VAL A 100 -9.29 9.53 -18.74
C VAL A 100 -9.21 8.01 -18.76
N LYS A 101 -10.28 7.37 -19.25
CA LYS A 101 -10.24 5.97 -19.68
C LYS A 101 -9.11 5.90 -20.73
N HIS A 102 -7.91 5.55 -20.30
CA HIS A 102 -6.87 5.16 -21.24
C HIS A 102 -7.41 3.91 -21.94
N VAL A 103 -7.91 4.11 -23.15
CA VAL A 103 -8.16 3.06 -24.12
C VAL A 103 -6.89 2.23 -24.16
N ALA A 104 -6.99 0.98 -23.72
CA ALA A 104 -5.92 0.02 -23.86
C ALA A 104 -5.62 -0.12 -25.36
N THR A 105 -4.54 0.50 -25.82
CA THR A 105 -3.92 0.10 -27.09
C THR A 105 -3.16 -1.19 -26.81
N SER A 106 -3.89 -2.31 -26.70
CA SER A 106 -3.33 -3.63 -26.92
C SER A 106 -3.63 -4.03 -28.37
N PRO A 107 -2.62 -4.29 -29.20
CA PRO A 107 -2.85 -4.92 -30.50
C PRO A 107 -3.38 -6.34 -30.29
N ALA A 108 -4.32 -6.70 -31.15
CA ALA A 108 -5.13 -7.90 -31.12
C ALA A 108 -4.33 -9.21 -30.95
N SER A 109 -4.87 -10.12 -30.14
CA SER A 109 -4.80 -11.56 -30.40
C SER A 109 -6.09 -12.23 -29.91
N VAL A 110 -6.53 -13.18 -30.70
CA VAL A 110 -7.92 -13.65 -30.87
C VAL A 110 -8.28 -14.80 -29.91
N SER A 111 -9.60 -14.98 -29.68
CA SER A 111 -10.32 -16.27 -29.42
C SER A 111 -10.76 -16.58 -27.95
N PRO A 112 -11.82 -17.39 -27.71
CA PRO A 112 -13.15 -16.87 -27.38
C PRO A 112 -13.74 -17.40 -26.03
N ALA A 113 -14.89 -16.80 -25.69
CA ALA A 113 -15.87 -17.08 -24.63
C ALA A 113 -15.84 -18.41 -23.86
N ILE A 114 -15.85 -18.32 -22.53
CA ILE A 114 -16.66 -19.18 -21.65
C ILE A 114 -17.35 -18.30 -20.58
N VAL A 115 -18.66 -18.50 -20.47
CA VAL A 115 -19.62 -17.84 -19.59
C VAL A 115 -19.72 -18.61 -18.28
N ALA A 116 -19.64 -17.95 -17.10
CA ALA A 116 -20.26 -18.47 -15.86
C ALA A 116 -20.32 -17.43 -14.73
N ALA A 117 -21.54 -16.97 -14.48
CA ALA A 117 -22.21 -16.69 -13.20
C ALA A 117 -21.46 -15.98 -12.04
N ALA A 118 -21.87 -14.73 -11.80
CA ALA A 118 -21.64 -13.98 -10.57
C ALA A 118 -22.55 -14.47 -9.43
N VAL A 119 -21.97 -14.69 -8.24
CA VAL A 119 -22.69 -14.86 -6.97
C VAL A 119 -22.45 -13.61 -6.11
N PRO A 120 -23.49 -12.87 -5.68
CA PRO A 120 -23.30 -11.69 -4.84
C PRO A 120 -23.02 -12.09 -3.38
N ARG A 121 -21.89 -11.62 -2.83
CA ARG A 121 -21.55 -11.75 -1.40
C ARG A 121 -22.47 -10.87 -0.54
N LYS A 122 -23.22 -11.49 0.36
CA LYS A 122 -24.07 -10.82 1.37
C LYS A 122 -23.25 -9.97 2.35
N LYS A 123 -23.72 -8.76 2.63
CA LYS A 123 -23.23 -7.86 3.69
C LYS A 123 -23.48 -8.53 5.07
N ARG A 124 -22.47 -8.61 5.93
CA ARG A 124 -22.63 -9.04 7.33
C ARG A 124 -22.99 -7.84 8.22
N ALA A 125 -24.07 -7.99 8.99
CA ALA A 125 -24.51 -7.05 10.02
C ALA A 125 -23.59 -7.09 11.25
N VAL A 126 -23.45 -5.94 11.91
CA VAL A 126 -22.75 -5.76 13.19
C VAL A 126 -23.71 -6.10 14.33
N ALA A 127 -23.33 -7.05 15.19
CA ALA A 127 -24.02 -7.32 16.43
C ALA A 127 -23.40 -6.45 17.55
N VAL A 128 -24.20 -5.55 18.11
CA VAL A 128 -23.91 -4.82 19.35
C VAL A 128 -24.15 -5.78 20.51
N ARG A 129 -23.18 -5.91 21.42
CA ARG A 129 -23.38 -6.58 22.71
C ARG A 129 -23.62 -5.53 23.80
N LYS A 130 -24.56 -5.88 24.67
CA LYS A 130 -25.16 -5.11 25.76
C LYS A 130 -24.23 -5.01 26.96
#